data_AF-A0A6T8URG9-F1
#
_entry.id   AF-A0A6T8URG9-F1
#
_cell.length_a   1.000
_cell.length_b   1.000
_cell.length_c   1.000
_cell.angle_alpha   90.00
_cell.angle_beta   90.00
_cell.angle_gamma   90.00
#
_symmetry.space_group_name_H-M   'P 1'
#
loop_
_entity.id
_entity.type
_entity.pdbx_description
1 polymer ?
#
loop_
_entity_poly.entity_id
_entity_poly.type
_entity_poly.pdbx_seq_one_letter_code
_entity_poly.pdbx_strand_id
1 'polypeptide(L)'
;GDGGSAAAGLVCKAAQALFEHTYFNFLTKHRGLAGFMTEFGAVGGNAGELAHLNGLLAAADGHLQSWAYWQLKKYADFTTANAAESLYDKEGRLEVRKLAVLSRTYAPIVGGLPLRMAFDPGTAAFELEFNATVAGAPTEVYLNEEVHYPNGYTIEVSPEHCLQVSKPETNRIHLFLSEDGACLGHAVRVRLRAGAAPPAALLAV
;
A
#
# COMPACT_ATOMS: atom_id res chain seq x y z
N GLY A 1 -22.32 2.03 8.52
CA GLY A 1 -23.36 3.05 8.72
C GLY A 1 -22.70 4.16 9.48
N ASP A 2 -22.37 5.23 8.79
CA ASP A 2 -21.10 5.94 8.94
C ASP A 2 -21.19 7.05 9.98
N GLY A 3 -22.16 6.97 10.90
CA GLY A 3 -22.43 7.94 11.97
C GLY A 3 -22.81 9.36 11.51
N GLY A 4 -22.50 9.75 10.27
CA GLY A 4 -22.83 11.02 9.65
C GLY A 4 -23.98 10.91 8.66
N SER A 5 -24.71 12.01 8.46
CA SER A 5 -25.73 12.11 7.42
C SER A 5 -25.10 11.92 6.03
N ALA A 6 -25.90 11.54 5.02
CA ALA A 6 -25.44 11.45 3.64
C ALA A 6 -24.77 12.74 3.13
N ALA A 7 -25.22 13.90 3.65
CA ALA A 7 -24.61 15.20 3.37
C ALA A 7 -23.19 15.31 3.94
N ALA A 8 -22.95 14.84 5.17
CA ALA A 8 -21.62 14.81 5.76
C ALA A 8 -20.65 13.93 4.94
N GLY A 9 -21.12 12.74 4.51
CA GLY A 9 -20.32 11.86 3.65
C GLY A 9 -19.98 12.49 2.29
N LEU A 10 -20.88 13.29 1.71
CA LEU A 10 -20.64 13.99 0.45
C LEU A 10 -19.62 15.13 0.62
N VAL A 11 -19.71 15.88 1.72
CA VAL A 11 -18.75 16.93 2.06
C VAL A 11 -17.36 16.34 2.29
N CYS A 12 -17.23 15.23 3.01
CA CYS A 12 -15.95 14.55 3.21
C CYS A 12 -15.33 14.11 1.88
N LYS A 13 -16.11 13.48 1.00
CA LYS A 13 -15.63 13.08 -0.35
C LYS A 13 -15.19 14.29 -1.19
N ALA A 14 -15.94 15.38 -1.14
CA ALA A 14 -15.59 16.60 -1.88
C ALA A 14 -14.32 17.26 -1.34
N ALA A 15 -14.17 17.36 -0.02
CA ALA A 15 -12.97 17.91 0.62
C ALA A 15 -11.73 17.07 0.30
N GLN A 16 -11.87 15.74 0.39
CA GLN A 16 -10.83 14.78 0.00
C GLN A 16 -10.42 14.97 -1.47
N ALA A 17 -11.39 14.96 -2.38
CA ALA A 17 -11.12 15.11 -3.81
C ALA A 17 -10.47 16.46 -4.13
N LEU A 18 -10.88 17.53 -3.46
CA LEU A 18 -10.26 18.85 -3.61
C LEU A 18 -8.82 18.86 -3.09
N PHE A 19 -8.56 18.26 -1.93
CA PHE A 19 -7.21 18.13 -1.38
C PHE A 19 -6.32 17.34 -2.33
N GLU A 20 -6.74 16.14 -2.75
CA GLU A 20 -5.99 15.28 -3.68
C GLU A 20 -5.73 16.02 -5.00
N HIS A 21 -6.75 16.64 -5.58
CA HIS A 21 -6.61 17.40 -6.81
C HIS A 21 -5.63 18.58 -6.66
N THR A 22 -5.68 19.31 -5.55
CA THR A 22 -4.82 20.49 -5.36
C THR A 22 -3.38 20.07 -5.07
N TYR A 23 -3.21 19.13 -4.12
CA TYR A 23 -1.91 18.67 -3.64
C TYR A 23 -1.13 17.92 -4.73
N PHE A 24 -1.73 16.92 -5.36
CA PHE A 24 -1.03 16.14 -6.37
C PHE A 24 -0.75 16.94 -7.65
N ASN A 25 -1.64 17.85 -8.03
CA ASN A 25 -1.36 18.78 -9.13
C ASN A 25 -0.22 19.75 -8.79
N PHE A 26 -0.11 20.19 -7.53
CA PHE A 26 1.01 21.01 -7.09
C PHE A 26 2.33 20.25 -7.27
N LEU A 27 2.43 19.01 -6.77
CA LEU A 27 3.63 18.19 -6.93
C LEU A 27 3.97 17.91 -8.40
N THR A 28 2.97 17.63 -9.23
CA THR A 28 3.16 17.38 -10.68
C THR A 28 3.71 18.61 -11.41
N LYS A 29 3.30 19.82 -11.01
CA LYS A 29 3.78 21.08 -11.59
C LYS A 29 5.18 21.46 -11.11
N HIS A 30 5.57 21.04 -9.91
CA HIS A 30 6.86 21.39 -9.30
C HIS A 30 7.80 20.19 -9.28
N ARG A 31 8.28 19.82 -10.48
CA ARG A 31 9.25 18.73 -10.65
C ARG A 31 10.48 18.95 -9.78
N GLY A 32 10.96 17.89 -9.13
CA GLY A 32 12.10 17.95 -8.20
C GLY A 32 11.72 18.13 -6.73
N LEU A 33 10.44 18.38 -6.43
CA LEU A 33 9.91 18.28 -5.07
C LEU A 33 9.32 16.90 -4.82
N ALA A 34 9.62 16.34 -3.65
CA ALA A 34 8.94 15.18 -3.12
C ALA A 34 7.95 15.61 -2.05
N GLY A 35 6.76 15.01 -2.05
CA GLY A 35 5.81 15.15 -0.97
C GLY A 35 6.03 14.07 0.09
N PHE A 36 5.54 14.31 1.30
CA PHE A 36 5.32 13.29 2.33
C PHE A 36 4.01 13.62 3.04
N MET A 37 3.02 12.72 2.99
CA MET A 37 1.76 12.92 3.71
C MET A 37 1.97 12.57 5.19
N THR A 38 2.33 13.58 5.99
CA THR A 38 2.80 13.39 7.36
C THR A 38 1.72 12.92 8.32
N GLU A 39 0.46 13.26 8.06
CA GLU A 39 -0.68 12.89 8.91
C GLU A 39 -1.94 12.73 8.05
N PHE A 40 -2.67 11.65 8.32
CA PHE A 40 -3.99 11.35 7.77
C PHE A 40 -4.62 10.25 8.65
N GLY A 41 -5.89 9.96 8.41
CA GLY A 41 -6.62 8.99 9.22
C GLY A 41 -7.61 9.70 10.13
N ALA A 42 -7.44 9.56 11.44
CA ALA A 42 -8.48 9.91 12.42
C ALA A 42 -9.82 9.20 12.13
N VAL A 43 -9.71 7.94 11.69
CA VAL A 43 -10.85 7.09 11.38
C VAL A 43 -10.91 5.88 12.31
N GLY A 44 -12.12 5.46 12.64
CA GLY A 44 -12.39 4.21 13.33
C GLY A 44 -12.13 2.96 12.47
N GLY A 45 -12.77 1.85 12.85
CA GLY A 45 -12.65 0.55 12.18
C GLY A 45 -13.90 0.14 11.38
N ASN A 46 -14.85 1.05 11.15
CA ASN A 46 -16.09 0.70 10.45
C ASN A 46 -15.86 0.63 8.93
N ALA A 47 -16.72 -0.11 8.21
CA ALA A 47 -16.51 -0.39 6.79
C ALA A 47 -16.43 0.87 5.90
N GLY A 48 -17.22 1.90 6.19
CA GLY A 48 -17.22 3.14 5.40
C GLY A 48 -15.92 3.93 5.61
N GLU A 49 -15.46 4.02 6.85
CA GLU A 49 -14.20 4.63 7.24
C GLU A 49 -12.99 3.92 6.61
N LEU A 50 -12.96 2.59 6.67
CA LEU A 50 -11.87 1.80 6.10
C LEU A 50 -11.88 1.84 4.56
N ALA A 51 -13.05 1.92 3.93
CA ALA A 51 -13.14 2.14 2.49
C ALA A 51 -12.60 3.52 2.09
N HIS A 52 -12.89 4.56 2.87
CA HIS A 52 -12.33 5.89 2.65
C HIS A 52 -10.81 5.91 2.82
N LEU A 53 -10.30 5.30 3.90
CA LEU A 53 -8.87 5.15 4.14
C LEU A 53 -8.18 4.43 2.98
N ASN A 54 -8.77 3.33 2.47
CA ASN A 54 -8.22 2.62 1.32
C ASN A 54 -8.19 3.47 0.05
N GLY A 55 -9.24 4.28 -0.20
CA GLY A 55 -9.29 5.19 -1.34
C GLY A 55 -8.16 6.21 -1.33
N LEU A 56 -7.91 6.85 -0.17
CA LEU A 56 -6.80 7.79 -0.01
C LEU A 56 -5.44 7.12 -0.21
N LEU A 57 -5.25 5.92 0.34
CA LEU A 57 -3.99 5.18 0.20
C LEU A 57 -3.76 4.70 -1.24
N ALA A 58 -4.82 4.34 -1.96
CA ALA A 58 -4.73 4.01 -3.38
C ALA A 58 -4.36 5.25 -4.22
N ALA A 59 -4.86 6.44 -3.87
CA ALA A 59 -4.42 7.69 -4.49
C ALA A 59 -2.94 7.99 -4.19
N ALA A 60 -2.51 7.79 -2.94
CA ALA A 60 -1.11 7.94 -2.55
C ALA A 60 -0.19 6.99 -3.35
N ASP A 61 -0.55 5.71 -3.47
CA ASP A 61 0.19 4.72 -4.27
C ASP A 61 0.29 5.16 -5.74
N GLY A 62 -0.82 5.62 -6.33
CA GLY A 62 -0.88 6.09 -7.73
C GLY A 62 -0.02 7.32 -8.01
N HIS A 63 0.32 8.09 -6.97
CA HIS A 63 1.22 9.24 -7.03
C HIS A 63 2.61 8.96 -6.46
N LEU A 64 2.92 7.70 -6.10
CA LEU A 64 4.17 7.30 -5.46
C LEU A 64 4.49 8.10 -4.20
N GLN A 65 3.43 8.45 -3.45
CA GLN A 65 3.47 9.34 -2.30
C GLN A 65 3.58 8.54 -1.00
N SER A 66 4.68 8.71 -0.27
CA SER A 66 4.86 8.16 1.08
C SER A 66 3.99 8.87 2.11
N TRP A 67 3.75 8.22 3.24
CA TRP A 67 2.84 8.71 4.26
C TRP A 67 3.15 8.18 5.66
N ALA A 68 2.61 8.83 6.69
CA ALA A 68 2.60 8.35 8.07
C ALA A 68 1.19 8.47 8.67
N TYR A 69 0.63 7.35 9.15
CA TYR A 69 -0.74 7.29 9.66
C TYR A 69 -0.84 7.89 11.07
N TRP A 70 -1.84 8.75 11.29
CA TRP A 70 -2.26 9.18 12.62
C TRP A 70 -3.36 8.24 13.14
N GLN A 71 -3.12 7.40 14.14
CA GLN A 71 -1.88 7.26 14.90
C GLN A 71 -1.63 5.81 15.30
N LEU A 72 -0.39 5.51 15.67
CA LEU A 72 -0.02 4.18 16.16
C LEU A 72 -0.78 3.84 17.45
N LYS A 73 -0.73 4.71 18.46
CA LYS A 73 -1.37 4.51 19.77
C LYS A 73 -1.64 5.85 20.46
N LYS A 74 -2.86 6.01 20.98
CA LYS A 74 -3.35 7.26 21.62
C LYS A 74 -2.50 7.75 22.78
N TYR A 75 -1.96 6.86 23.62
CA TYR A 75 -1.30 7.25 24.89
C TYR A 75 -2.09 8.35 25.64
N ALA A 76 -1.44 9.46 26.01
CA ALA A 76 -2.03 10.63 26.66
C ALA A 76 -2.26 11.79 25.68
N ASP A 77 -2.67 11.48 24.46
CA ASP A 77 -3.00 12.47 23.44
C ASP A 77 -4.12 13.41 23.92
N PHE A 78 -3.78 14.69 24.02
CA PHE A 78 -4.64 15.79 24.47
C PHE A 78 -5.34 16.51 23.30
N THR A 79 -5.13 16.05 22.06
CA THR A 79 -5.80 16.58 20.86
C THR A 79 -7.23 16.02 20.73
N THR A 80 -7.90 16.28 19.61
CA THR A 80 -9.26 15.81 19.31
C THR A 80 -9.38 14.30 19.07
N ALA A 81 -8.31 13.53 19.25
CA ALA A 81 -8.32 12.09 18.99
C ALA A 81 -9.31 11.31 19.85
N ASN A 82 -10.15 10.49 19.22
CA ASN A 82 -11.05 9.58 19.92
C ASN A 82 -10.44 8.17 20.12
N ALA A 83 -11.13 7.30 20.86
CA ALA A 83 -10.61 5.98 21.25
C ALA A 83 -10.48 4.97 20.08
N ALA A 84 -11.17 5.19 18.97
CA ALA A 84 -11.22 4.27 17.83
C ALA A 84 -10.19 4.59 16.73
N GLU A 85 -9.50 5.73 16.80
CA GLU A 85 -8.65 6.23 15.72
C GLU A 85 -7.28 5.56 15.66
N SER A 86 -6.76 5.10 16.80
CA SER A 86 -5.44 4.47 16.89
C SER A 86 -5.38 3.09 16.24
N LEU A 87 -4.19 2.64 15.83
CA LEU A 87 -3.96 1.27 15.38
C LEU A 87 -4.00 0.27 16.55
N TYR A 88 -3.55 0.71 17.73
CA TYR A 88 -3.72 -0.03 18.98
C TYR A 88 -4.79 0.63 19.84
N ASP A 89 -5.71 -0.18 20.37
CA ASP A 89 -6.74 0.29 21.30
C ASP A 89 -6.14 0.66 22.68
N LYS A 90 -7.00 1.13 23.59
CA LYS A 90 -6.58 1.54 24.94
C LYS A 90 -6.06 0.37 25.78
N GLU A 91 -6.48 -0.86 25.48
CA GLU A 91 -5.96 -2.10 26.07
C GLU A 91 -4.65 -2.57 25.43
N GLY A 92 -4.20 -1.94 24.34
CA GLY A 92 -3.00 -2.33 23.59
C GLY A 92 -3.23 -3.48 22.61
N ARG A 93 -4.48 -3.78 22.25
CA ARG A 93 -4.84 -4.76 21.22
C ARG A 93 -4.81 -4.12 19.84
N LEU A 94 -4.44 -4.91 18.84
CA LEU A 94 -4.29 -4.47 17.45
C LEU A 94 -5.65 -4.43 16.73
N GLU A 95 -5.95 -3.32 16.06
CA GLU A 95 -7.13 -3.18 15.20
C GLU A 95 -6.89 -3.89 13.85
N VAL A 96 -7.12 -5.19 13.80
CA VAL A 96 -6.77 -6.07 12.65
C VAL A 96 -7.37 -5.59 11.32
N ARG A 97 -8.60 -5.06 11.33
CA ARG A 97 -9.23 -4.55 10.09
C ARG A 97 -8.53 -3.30 9.55
N LYS A 98 -8.06 -2.44 10.44
CA LYS A 98 -7.29 -1.24 10.09
C LYS A 98 -5.88 -1.60 9.65
N LEU A 99 -5.26 -2.56 10.35
CA LEU A 99 -3.98 -3.14 9.94
C LEU A 99 -4.05 -3.66 8.50
N ALA A 100 -5.10 -4.38 8.12
CA ALA A 100 -5.25 -4.89 6.75
C ALA A 100 -5.34 -3.79 5.68
N VAL A 101 -5.75 -2.57 6.03
CA VAL A 101 -5.76 -1.44 5.09
C VAL A 101 -4.40 -0.73 5.04
N LEU A 102 -3.72 -0.62 6.20
CA LEU A 102 -2.44 0.08 6.34
C LEU A 102 -1.22 -0.79 5.95
N SER A 103 -1.29 -2.10 6.12
CA SER A 103 -0.18 -3.05 5.88
C SER A 103 -0.10 -3.47 4.40
N ARG A 104 0.03 -2.47 3.55
CA ARG A 104 -0.01 -2.62 2.08
C ARG A 104 1.23 -3.34 1.57
N THR A 105 1.10 -4.04 0.45
CA THR A 105 2.27 -4.47 -0.34
C THR A 105 2.83 -3.24 -1.05
N TYR A 106 4.13 -2.97 -0.91
CA TYR A 106 4.76 -1.79 -1.51
C TYR A 106 6.26 -2.02 -1.76
N ALA A 107 6.87 -1.21 -2.63
CA ALA A 107 8.29 -1.28 -2.93
C ALA A 107 9.08 -0.18 -2.19
N PRO A 108 9.69 -0.45 -1.02
CA PRO A 108 10.49 0.53 -0.29
C PRO A 108 11.74 0.99 -1.06
N ILE A 109 12.29 0.12 -1.90
CA ILE A 109 13.49 0.39 -2.71
C ILE A 109 13.20 -0.06 -4.13
N VAL A 110 13.43 0.81 -5.11
CA VAL A 110 13.27 0.51 -6.54
C VAL A 110 14.61 0.73 -7.22
N GLY A 111 15.13 -0.31 -7.88
CA GLY A 111 16.38 -0.30 -8.67
C GLY A 111 16.21 0.40 -10.02
N GLY A 112 15.61 1.59 -10.00
CA GLY A 112 15.19 2.31 -11.20
C GLY A 112 14.33 3.51 -10.89
N LEU A 113 13.73 4.09 -11.93
CA LEU A 113 12.76 5.17 -11.80
C LEU A 113 11.35 4.58 -11.69
N PRO A 114 10.69 4.63 -10.51
CA PRO A 114 9.32 4.15 -10.38
C PRO A 114 8.37 4.99 -11.24
N LEU A 115 7.49 4.31 -11.97
CA LEU A 115 6.50 4.92 -12.86
C LEU A 115 5.09 4.79 -12.30
N ARG A 116 4.78 3.65 -11.67
CA ARG A 116 3.46 3.34 -11.10
C ARG A 116 3.59 2.31 -9.98
N MET A 117 2.80 2.46 -8.94
CA MET A 117 2.59 1.46 -7.90
C MET A 117 1.11 1.40 -7.56
N ALA A 118 0.59 0.20 -7.30
CA ALA A 118 -0.79 0.02 -6.88
C ALA A 118 -0.92 -1.23 -6.01
N PHE A 119 -1.78 -1.17 -5.00
CA PHE A 119 -2.16 -2.30 -4.17
C PHE A 119 -3.66 -2.32 -3.89
N ASP A 120 -4.28 -3.48 -4.02
CA ASP A 120 -5.65 -3.73 -3.57
C ASP A 120 -5.64 -4.65 -2.35
N PRO A 121 -5.97 -4.16 -1.14
CA PRO A 121 -6.01 -5.00 0.06
C PRO A 121 -7.16 -6.03 0.06
N GLY A 122 -8.18 -5.85 -0.79
CA GLY A 122 -9.30 -6.77 -0.93
C GLY A 122 -8.97 -8.02 -1.73
N THR A 123 -8.07 -7.92 -2.71
CA THR A 123 -7.61 -9.07 -3.53
C THR A 123 -6.14 -9.43 -3.29
N ALA A 124 -5.43 -8.65 -2.49
CA ALA A 124 -3.98 -8.70 -2.35
C ALA A 124 -3.23 -8.62 -3.70
N ALA A 125 -3.80 -7.90 -4.67
CA ALA A 125 -3.14 -7.68 -5.95
C ALA A 125 -2.20 -6.49 -5.82
N PHE A 126 -0.93 -6.66 -6.20
CA PHE A 126 0.05 -5.59 -6.23
C PHE A 126 0.65 -5.47 -7.62
N GLU A 127 0.85 -4.24 -8.08
CA GLU A 127 1.54 -3.91 -9.32
C GLU A 127 2.61 -2.85 -9.06
N LEU A 128 3.80 -3.07 -9.62
CA LEU A 128 4.89 -2.10 -9.70
C LEU A 128 5.34 -1.99 -11.16
N GLU A 129 5.50 -0.77 -11.65
CA GLU A 129 6.12 -0.49 -12.95
C GLU A 129 7.23 0.55 -12.74
N PHE A 130 8.42 0.28 -13.30
CA PHE A 130 9.57 1.15 -13.18
C PHE A 130 10.48 1.03 -14.40
N ASN A 131 11.19 2.10 -14.75
CA ASN A 131 12.28 2.03 -15.72
C ASN A 131 13.53 1.50 -15.01
N ALA A 132 13.99 0.32 -15.38
CA ALA A 132 15.15 -0.28 -14.75
C ALA A 132 16.42 0.52 -15.05
N THR A 133 17.26 0.72 -14.04
CA THR A 133 18.57 1.38 -14.18
C THR A 133 19.67 0.49 -13.64
N VAL A 134 20.92 0.87 -13.86
CA VAL A 134 22.04 0.20 -13.19
C VAL A 134 21.90 0.47 -11.70
N ALA A 135 21.68 -0.59 -10.93
CA ALA A 135 21.58 -0.53 -9.47
C ALA A 135 22.46 -1.63 -8.87
N GLY A 136 23.29 -1.27 -7.88
CA GLY A 136 24.10 -2.24 -7.13
C GLY A 136 23.30 -3.02 -6.07
N ALA A 137 22.04 -2.65 -5.85
CA ALA A 137 21.13 -3.25 -4.89
C ALA A 137 19.83 -3.68 -5.60
N PRO A 138 19.12 -4.69 -5.09
CA PRO A 138 17.86 -5.14 -5.68
C PRO A 138 16.75 -4.09 -5.51
N THR A 139 15.72 -4.21 -6.35
CA THR A 139 14.40 -3.68 -5.99
C THR A 139 13.86 -4.54 -4.84
N GLU A 140 13.40 -3.91 -3.77
CA GLU A 140 12.78 -4.59 -2.64
C GLU A 140 11.27 -4.40 -2.68
N VAL A 141 10.54 -5.46 -2.40
CA VAL A 141 9.09 -5.42 -2.21
C VAL A 141 8.76 -5.96 -0.81
N TYR A 142 8.11 -5.13 -0.01
CA TYR A 142 7.41 -5.54 1.20
C TYR A 142 6.06 -6.14 0.85
N LEU A 143 5.70 -7.22 1.52
CA LEU A 143 4.37 -7.79 1.51
C LEU A 143 4.05 -8.35 2.89
N ASN A 144 2.84 -8.17 3.39
CA ASN A 144 2.44 -8.82 4.63
C ASN A 144 1.85 -10.20 4.32
N GLU A 145 2.69 -11.24 4.43
CA GLU A 145 2.31 -12.62 4.11
C GLU A 145 1.18 -13.12 5.01
N GLU A 146 1.24 -12.81 6.31
CA GLU A 146 0.23 -13.26 7.27
C GLU A 146 -1.16 -12.67 6.98
N VAL A 147 -1.21 -11.39 6.61
CA VAL A 147 -2.47 -10.68 6.42
C VAL A 147 -3.03 -10.84 5.00
N HIS A 148 -2.19 -10.75 3.98
CA HIS A 148 -2.63 -10.64 2.59
C HIS A 148 -2.33 -11.88 1.74
N TYR A 149 -1.37 -12.71 2.14
CA TYR A 149 -0.94 -13.87 1.36
C TYR A 149 -0.85 -15.16 2.20
N PRO A 150 -1.87 -15.50 3.02
CA PRO A 150 -1.80 -16.65 3.91
C PRO A 150 -1.68 -17.99 3.18
N ASN A 151 -2.05 -18.03 1.89
CA ASN A 151 -1.95 -19.19 1.01
C ASN A 151 -0.80 -19.04 -0.01
N GLY A 152 0.18 -18.18 0.26
CA GLY A 152 1.24 -17.83 -0.67
C GLY A 152 0.81 -16.84 -1.75
N TYR A 153 1.67 -16.67 -2.75
CA TYR A 153 1.51 -15.69 -3.83
C TYR A 153 2.26 -16.13 -5.09
N THR A 154 1.87 -15.55 -6.22
CA THR A 154 2.60 -15.67 -7.49
C THR A 154 3.22 -14.33 -7.88
N ILE A 155 4.38 -14.37 -8.54
CA ILE A 155 5.05 -13.18 -9.09
C ILE A 155 5.13 -13.34 -10.60
N GLU A 156 4.63 -12.34 -11.32
CA GLU A 156 4.77 -12.21 -12.77
C GLU A 156 5.69 -11.03 -13.07
N VAL A 157 6.65 -11.21 -13.96
CA VAL A 157 7.57 -10.16 -14.42
C VAL A 157 7.39 -9.99 -15.94
N SER A 158 7.29 -8.74 -16.39
CA SER A 158 7.12 -8.39 -17.79
C SER A 158 8.05 -7.22 -18.18
N PRO A 159 8.87 -7.33 -19.24
CA PRO A 159 9.12 -8.55 -20.03
C PRO A 159 9.67 -9.71 -19.18
N GLU A 160 9.45 -10.94 -19.64
CA GLU A 160 10.00 -12.12 -18.98
C GLU A 160 11.53 -12.05 -18.93
N HIS A 161 12.14 -12.73 -17.96
CA HIS A 161 13.59 -12.75 -17.72
C HIS A 161 14.23 -11.43 -17.31
N CYS A 162 13.53 -10.30 -17.27
CA CYS A 162 14.12 -9.03 -16.84
C CYS A 162 14.63 -9.03 -15.41
N LEU A 163 13.96 -9.77 -14.51
CA LEU A 163 14.28 -9.80 -13.10
C LEU A 163 14.47 -11.21 -12.59
N GLN A 164 15.53 -11.42 -11.81
CA GLN A 164 15.70 -12.59 -10.97
C GLN A 164 15.06 -12.33 -9.62
N VAL A 165 14.14 -13.20 -9.23
CA VAL A 165 13.37 -13.09 -7.98
C VAL A 165 14.05 -13.91 -6.89
N SER A 166 14.23 -13.34 -5.71
CA SER A 166 14.61 -14.08 -4.50
C SER A 166 13.80 -13.63 -3.29
N LYS A 167 13.70 -14.51 -2.29
CA LYS A 167 13.01 -14.24 -1.03
C LYS A 167 14.01 -14.41 0.12
N PRO A 168 14.70 -13.33 0.53
CA PRO A 168 15.73 -13.42 1.57
C PRO A 168 15.14 -13.71 2.95
N GLU A 169 13.93 -13.22 3.24
CA GLU A 169 13.26 -13.39 4.52
C GLU A 169 11.73 -13.31 4.36
N THR A 170 11.00 -13.60 5.43
CA THR A 170 9.55 -13.40 5.50
C THR A 170 9.21 -11.94 5.23
N ASN A 171 8.15 -11.70 4.47
CA ASN A 171 7.65 -10.38 4.10
C ASN A 171 8.59 -9.54 3.22
N ARG A 172 9.62 -10.15 2.60
CA ARG A 172 10.54 -9.47 1.68
C ARG A 172 10.79 -10.26 0.41
N ILE A 173 10.65 -9.58 -0.73
CA ILE A 173 11.07 -10.07 -2.04
C ILE A 173 12.16 -9.14 -2.58
N HIS A 174 13.24 -9.72 -3.09
CA HIS A 174 14.27 -9.01 -3.84
C HIS A 174 14.14 -9.33 -5.32
N LEU A 175 14.27 -8.29 -6.15
CA LEU A 175 14.23 -8.39 -7.61
C LEU A 175 15.51 -7.78 -8.17
N PHE A 176 16.38 -8.64 -8.68
CA PHE A 176 17.65 -8.26 -9.29
C PHE A 176 17.47 -8.13 -10.80
N LEU A 177 18.03 -7.07 -11.40
CA LEU A 177 18.08 -6.97 -12.85
C LEU A 177 18.91 -8.14 -13.43
N SER A 178 18.43 -8.73 -14.52
CA SER A 178 19.17 -9.80 -15.22
C SER A 178 20.54 -9.31 -15.68
N GLU A 179 21.53 -10.18 -15.59
CA GLU A 179 22.92 -9.90 -15.94
C GLU A 179 23.11 -9.65 -17.45
N ASP A 180 22.18 -10.11 -18.29
CA ASP A 180 22.20 -9.87 -19.74
C ASP A 180 21.99 -8.39 -20.11
N GLY A 181 21.54 -7.56 -19.17
CA GLY A 181 21.30 -6.14 -19.36
C GLY A 181 20.14 -5.81 -20.31
N ALA A 182 19.37 -6.80 -20.77
CA ALA A 182 18.38 -6.63 -21.84
C ALA A 182 17.27 -5.64 -21.48
N CYS A 183 16.98 -5.48 -20.18
CA CYS A 183 15.91 -4.62 -19.69
C CYS A 183 16.42 -3.28 -19.12
N LEU A 184 17.72 -3.01 -19.21
CA LEU A 184 18.29 -1.75 -18.75
C LEU A 184 17.74 -0.58 -19.58
N GLY A 185 17.22 0.46 -18.91
CA GLY A 185 16.61 1.61 -19.55
C GLY A 185 15.19 1.37 -20.07
N HIS A 186 14.64 0.17 -19.90
CA HIS A 186 13.28 -0.19 -20.31
C HIS A 186 12.33 -0.30 -19.12
N ALA A 187 11.04 -0.13 -19.39
CA ALA A 187 9.99 -0.32 -18.40
C ALA A 187 9.84 -1.81 -18.06
N VAL A 188 9.93 -2.12 -16.78
CA VAL A 188 9.70 -3.45 -16.22
C VAL A 188 8.48 -3.38 -15.30
N ARG A 189 7.61 -4.37 -15.44
CA ARG A 189 6.40 -4.52 -14.62
C ARG A 189 6.47 -5.79 -13.80
N VAL A 190 6.08 -5.67 -12.54
CA VAL A 190 5.98 -6.76 -11.57
C VAL A 190 4.55 -6.82 -11.08
N ARG A 191 3.96 -8.01 -11.07
CA ARG A 191 2.63 -8.25 -10.50
C ARG A 191 2.69 -9.35 -9.46
N LEU A 192 2.11 -9.09 -8.30
CA LEU A 192 1.87 -10.09 -7.26
C LEU A 192 0.37 -10.37 -7.17
N ARG A 193 0.03 -11.65 -7.01
CA ARG A 193 -1.34 -12.11 -6.77
C ARG A 193 -1.35 -13.10 -5.62
N ALA A 194 -2.36 -13.05 -4.76
CA ALA A 194 -2.53 -14.06 -3.73
C ALA A 194 -2.81 -15.44 -4.32
N GLY A 195 -2.24 -16.46 -3.67
CA GLY A 195 -2.52 -17.86 -3.95
C GLY A 195 -3.98 -18.18 -3.69
N ALA A 196 -4.53 -19.10 -4.47
CA ALA A 196 -5.89 -19.57 -4.27
C ALA A 196 -6.03 -20.16 -2.86
N ALA A 197 -7.15 -19.87 -2.19
CA ALA A 197 -7.50 -20.59 -0.98
C ALA A 197 -7.60 -22.09 -1.30
N PRO A 198 -7.05 -22.98 -0.44
CA PRO A 198 -7.32 -24.39 -0.61
C PRO A 198 -8.84 -24.62 -0.64
N PRO A 199 -9.36 -25.53 -1.49
CA PRO A 199 -10.78 -25.85 -1.47
C PRO A 199 -11.15 -26.23 -0.04
N ALA A 200 -12.27 -25.69 0.45
CA ALA A 200 -12.76 -26.00 1.78
C ALA A 200 -12.87 -27.52 1.91
N ALA A 201 -11.95 -28.15 2.65
CA ALA A 201 -12.11 -29.53 3.03
C ALA A 201 -13.45 -29.59 3.79
N LEU A 202 -14.38 -30.41 3.31
CA LEU A 202 -15.52 -30.82 4.13
C LEU A 202 -14.93 -31.31 5.45
N LEU A 203 -15.13 -30.55 6.51
CA LEU A 203 -14.89 -31.00 7.88
C LEU A 203 -15.92 -32.10 8.16
N ALA A 204 -15.58 -33.31 7.74
CA ALA A 204 -16.13 -34.53 8.29
C ALA A 204 -15.13 -35.00 9.34
N VAL A 205 -15.38 -34.66 10.61
CA VAL A 205 -15.49 -35.55 11.79
C VAL A 205 -16.16 -34.75 12.90
#